data_AF-A0A544TPU5-F1
#
_entry.id   AF-A0A544TPU5-F1
#
_cell.length_a   1.000
_cell.length_b   1.000
_cell.length_c   1.000
_cell.angle_alpha   90.00
_cell.angle_beta   90.00
_cell.angle_gamma   90.00
#
_symmetry.space_group_name_H-M   'P 1'
#
loop_
_entity.id
_entity.type
_entity.pdbx_description
1 polymer ?
#
loop_
_entity_poly.entity_id
_entity_poly.type
_entity_poly.pdbx_seq_one_letter_code
_entity_poly.pdbx_strand_id
1 'polypeptide(L)'
;MKLKHFTLVLICVFLISACSNGESIKVHLEEAYRLALDSIIDLDPGLNGDMEFIAIDMSNFNDLSEEEKEDILSFFQTKYRVEVMDATLEELQDKGLYNTDSDTHALYGILLNLEKVDFQTNHTINFEGSKYRSKLGAVGVEITVQYKEGQWEITDSHITWIS
;
A
#
# COMPACT_ATOMS: atom_id res chain seq x y z
N MET A 1 -61.11 16.95 36.43
CA MET A 1 -60.56 15.60 36.63
C MET A 1 -59.59 15.26 35.50
N LYS A 2 -58.32 14.99 35.87
CA LYS A 2 -57.32 14.08 35.26
C LYS A 2 -56.82 14.30 33.80
N LEU A 3 -55.72 15.06 33.71
CA LEU A 3 -54.36 14.72 33.23
C LEU A 3 -54.13 13.51 32.28
N LYS A 4 -53.36 13.73 31.18
CA LYS A 4 -52.09 13.05 30.79
C LYS A 4 -51.60 13.56 29.41
N HIS A 5 -50.56 14.40 29.34
CA HIS A 5 -49.14 14.07 29.05
C HIS A 5 -48.89 13.74 27.56
N PHE A 6 -48.38 14.69 26.76
CA PHE A 6 -46.95 15.00 26.53
C PHE A 6 -46.27 13.93 25.67
N THR A 7 -46.08 14.23 24.39
CA THR A 7 -45.10 13.53 23.56
C THR A 7 -44.36 14.57 22.72
N LEU A 8 -43.43 15.22 23.41
CA LEU A 8 -42.22 15.79 22.85
C LEU A 8 -41.45 14.67 22.15
N VAL A 9 -41.42 14.65 20.82
CA VAL A 9 -40.39 13.91 20.09
C VAL A 9 -39.42 14.94 19.53
N LEU A 10 -38.40 15.13 20.36
CA LEU A 10 -37.11 15.75 20.10
C LEU A 10 -36.63 15.39 18.69
N ILE A 11 -36.70 16.36 17.76
CA ILE A 11 -35.94 16.29 16.52
C ILE A 11 -34.48 16.37 16.96
N CYS A 12 -33.83 15.20 17.06
CA CYS A 12 -32.39 15.08 17.24
C CYS A 12 -31.72 15.75 16.03
N VAL A 13 -31.41 17.02 16.22
CA VAL A 13 -30.40 17.74 15.47
C VAL A 13 -29.09 16.98 15.70
N PHE A 14 -28.79 16.02 14.82
CA PHE A 14 -27.45 15.50 14.63
C PHE A 14 -26.61 16.60 14.00
N LEU A 15 -26.26 17.61 14.81
CA LEU A 15 -25.03 18.35 14.59
C LEU A 15 -23.91 17.40 15.00
N ILE A 16 -23.49 16.58 14.04
CA ILE A 16 -22.23 15.88 14.15
C ILE A 16 -21.19 16.99 14.12
N SER A 17 -20.72 17.39 15.30
CA SER A 17 -19.51 18.18 15.44
C SER A 17 -18.39 17.37 14.81
N ALA A 18 -18.07 17.68 13.55
CA ALA A 18 -16.75 17.39 13.00
C ALA A 18 -15.77 18.28 13.76
N CYS A 19 -15.42 17.86 14.99
CA CYS A 19 -14.21 18.33 15.63
C CYS A 19 -13.08 17.83 14.74
N SER A 20 -12.57 18.72 13.88
CA SER A 20 -11.29 18.54 13.20
C SER A 20 -10.19 18.59 14.28
N ASN A 21 -10.11 17.52 15.07
CA ASN A 21 -8.92 17.25 15.85
C ASN A 21 -7.82 17.07 14.82
N GLY A 22 -6.70 17.80 14.96
CA GLY A 22 -5.53 17.57 14.13
C GLY A 22 -5.07 16.13 14.33
N GLU A 23 -5.57 15.23 13.49
CA GLU A 23 -5.22 13.82 13.48
C GLU A 23 -3.73 13.74 13.16
N SER A 24 -3.01 12.98 13.97
CA SER A 24 -1.63 12.61 13.66
C SER A 24 -1.61 11.95 12.28
N ILE A 25 -0.59 12.25 11.47
CA ILE A 25 -0.38 11.65 10.13
C ILE A 25 -0.33 10.10 10.17
N LYS A 26 -0.21 9.50 11.36
CA LYS A 26 -0.18 8.05 11.59
C LYS A 26 -1.56 7.36 11.65
N VAL A 27 -2.65 8.02 11.24
CA VAL A 27 -3.96 7.33 11.16
C VAL A 27 -3.96 6.44 9.91
N HIS A 28 -4.21 5.14 10.10
CA HIS A 28 -4.31 4.13 9.04
C HIS A 28 -3.12 4.16 8.06
N LEU A 29 -1.90 4.21 8.60
CA LEU A 29 -0.70 4.37 7.78
C LEU A 29 -0.48 3.18 6.83
N GLU A 30 -0.88 1.98 7.24
CA GLU A 30 -0.91 0.78 6.41
C GLU A 30 -1.71 0.99 5.12
N GLU A 31 -2.77 1.80 5.15
CA GLU A 31 -3.57 2.12 3.97
C GLU A 31 -2.79 2.92 2.93
N ALA A 32 -2.00 3.91 3.37
CA ALA A 32 -1.14 4.68 2.48
C ALA A 32 -0.09 3.79 1.80
N TYR A 33 0.51 2.86 2.55
CA TYR A 33 1.46 1.88 2.01
C TYR A 33 0.80 0.91 1.02
N ARG A 34 -0.41 0.42 1.33
CA ARG A 34 -1.19 -0.41 0.39
C ARG A 34 -1.43 0.32 -0.91
N LEU A 35 -1.89 1.58 -0.85
CA LEU A 35 -2.14 2.40 -2.04
C LEU A 35 -0.88 2.59 -2.88
N ALA A 36 0.25 2.91 -2.23
CA ALA A 36 1.51 3.08 -2.92
C ALA A 36 1.95 1.78 -3.62
N LEU A 37 2.05 0.67 -2.89
CA LEU A 37 2.46 -0.64 -3.42
C LEU A 37 1.54 -1.11 -4.57
N ASP A 38 0.23 -0.91 -4.42
CA ASP A 38 -0.77 -1.33 -5.40
C ASP A 38 -0.65 -0.52 -6.69
N SER A 39 -0.36 0.77 -6.57
CA SER A 39 -0.06 1.64 -7.71
C SER A 39 1.19 1.20 -8.48
N ILE A 40 2.23 0.69 -7.79
CA ILE A 40 3.42 0.14 -8.48
C ILE A 40 3.06 -1.04 -9.40
N ILE A 41 2.14 -1.90 -8.96
CA ILE A 41 1.65 -3.01 -9.79
C ILE A 41 0.95 -2.46 -11.04
N ASP A 42 0.10 -1.45 -10.89
CA ASP A 42 -0.70 -0.87 -11.97
C ASP A 42 0.10 0.00 -12.95
N LEU A 43 1.21 0.61 -12.53
CA LEU A 43 2.04 1.50 -13.37
C LEU A 43 2.73 0.77 -14.54
N ASP A 44 3.09 -0.50 -14.37
CA ASP A 44 3.63 -1.33 -15.46
C ASP A 44 2.98 -2.72 -15.50
N PRO A 45 1.81 -2.86 -16.14
CA PRO A 45 1.13 -4.14 -16.27
C PRO A 45 1.94 -5.20 -17.02
N GLY A 46 2.93 -4.80 -17.82
CA GLY A 46 3.76 -5.72 -18.61
C GLY A 46 4.60 -6.65 -17.74
N LEU A 47 4.95 -6.21 -16.53
CA LEU A 47 5.69 -7.01 -15.56
C LEU A 47 4.80 -7.93 -14.72
N ASN A 48 3.48 -7.87 -14.84
CA ASN A 48 2.57 -8.63 -13.98
C ASN A 48 2.17 -10.01 -14.55
N GLY A 49 2.53 -10.32 -15.81
CA GLY A 49 2.05 -11.52 -16.51
C GLY A 49 2.48 -12.83 -15.85
N ASP A 50 1.58 -13.79 -15.65
CA ASP A 50 1.87 -15.11 -15.05
C ASP A 50 2.67 -15.06 -13.73
N MET A 51 2.45 -14.03 -12.89
CA MET A 51 3.10 -13.97 -11.57
C MET A 51 2.52 -15.05 -10.65
N GLU A 52 3.39 -15.91 -10.12
CA GLU A 52 3.02 -16.96 -9.17
C GLU A 52 2.93 -16.43 -7.73
N PHE A 53 3.67 -15.36 -7.44
CA PHE A 53 3.68 -14.71 -6.13
C PHE A 53 3.93 -13.19 -6.24
N ILE A 54 3.63 -12.47 -5.15
CA ILE A 54 4.05 -11.09 -4.91
C ILE A 54 4.91 -11.09 -3.64
N ALA A 55 6.18 -10.73 -3.77
CA ALA A 55 7.02 -10.43 -2.62
C ALA A 55 6.99 -8.92 -2.36
N ILE A 56 6.94 -8.53 -1.09
CA ILE A 56 7.06 -7.14 -0.67
C ILE A 56 8.25 -7.08 0.26
N ASP A 57 9.28 -6.32 -0.10
CA ASP A 57 10.41 -6.08 0.79
C ASP A 57 9.98 -5.04 1.84
N MET A 58 9.64 -5.51 3.04
CA MET A 58 9.20 -4.65 4.14
C MET A 58 10.34 -4.24 5.07
N SER A 59 11.60 -4.48 4.70
CA SER A 59 12.78 -4.15 5.53
C SER A 59 12.87 -2.65 5.87
N ASN A 60 12.31 -1.79 5.02
CA ASN A 60 12.28 -0.33 5.22
C ASN A 60 11.01 0.18 5.91
N PHE A 61 10.06 -0.68 6.26
CA PHE A 61 8.76 -0.29 6.83
C PHE A 61 8.84 -0.06 8.34
N ASN A 62 9.78 0.78 8.76
CA ASN A 62 10.09 1.05 10.18
C ASN A 62 8.98 1.80 10.93
N ASP A 63 8.06 2.43 10.18
CA ASP A 63 6.92 3.18 10.74
C ASP A 63 5.67 2.34 10.95
N LEU A 64 5.68 1.07 10.53
CA LEU A 64 4.56 0.12 10.66
C LEU A 64 4.86 -0.93 11.73
N SER A 65 3.82 -1.30 12.47
CA SER A 65 3.79 -2.47 13.33
C SER A 65 3.70 -3.76 12.51
N GLU A 66 3.98 -4.89 13.15
CA GLU A 66 3.86 -6.21 12.50
C GLU A 66 2.40 -6.54 12.13
N GLU A 67 1.42 -6.04 12.88
CA GLU A 67 -0.01 -6.18 12.54
C GLU A 67 -0.35 -5.40 11.26
N GLU A 68 0.14 -4.16 11.15
CA GLU A 68 -0.04 -3.34 9.93
C GLU A 68 0.64 -3.96 8.70
N LYS A 69 1.81 -4.59 8.87
CA LYS A 69 2.48 -5.33 7.79
C LYS A 69 1.69 -6.56 7.35
N GLU A 70 1.17 -7.34 8.29
CA GLU A 70 0.34 -8.51 7.99
C GLU A 70 -0.96 -8.12 7.26
N ASP A 71 -1.55 -6.97 7.63
CA ASP A 71 -2.71 -6.40 6.95
C ASP A 71 -2.41 -6.00 5.49
N ILE A 72 -1.20 -5.51 5.21
CA ILE A 72 -0.74 -5.26 3.85
C ILE A 72 -0.65 -6.60 3.08
N LEU A 73 0.05 -7.60 3.62
CA LEU A 73 0.19 -8.92 2.96
C LEU A 73 -1.18 -9.54 2.65
N SER A 74 -2.08 -9.52 3.63
CA SER A 74 -3.45 -10.05 3.53
C SER A 74 -4.27 -9.35 2.45
N PHE A 75 -4.11 -8.02 2.31
CA PHE A 75 -4.76 -7.25 1.25
C PHE A 75 -4.30 -7.72 -0.14
N PHE A 76 -3.00 -7.81 -0.39
CA PHE A 76 -2.47 -8.24 -1.69
C PHE A 76 -2.87 -9.68 -2.02
N GLN A 77 -2.82 -10.58 -1.04
CA GLN A 77 -3.21 -11.97 -1.26
C GLN A 77 -4.69 -12.09 -1.64
N THR A 78 -5.56 -11.32 -0.98
CA THR A 78 -6.98 -11.26 -1.29
C THR A 78 -7.24 -10.66 -2.67
N LYS A 79 -6.57 -9.56 -3.01
CA LYS A 79 -6.76 -8.82 -4.27
C LYS A 79 -6.27 -9.63 -5.48
N TYR A 80 -5.05 -10.17 -5.41
CA TYR A 80 -4.37 -10.78 -6.55
C TYR A 80 -4.50 -12.31 -6.62
N ARG A 81 -4.93 -12.96 -5.53
CA ARG A 81 -5.14 -14.42 -5.47
C ARG A 81 -3.90 -15.24 -5.80
N VAL A 82 -2.74 -14.72 -5.43
CA VAL A 82 -1.43 -15.36 -5.52
C VAL A 82 -0.82 -15.44 -4.12
N GLU A 83 0.26 -16.20 -3.97
CA GLU A 83 1.01 -16.19 -2.71
C GLU A 83 1.63 -14.80 -2.48
N VAL A 84 1.60 -14.31 -1.24
CA VAL A 84 2.20 -13.03 -0.87
C VAL A 84 3.09 -13.23 0.34
N MET A 85 4.27 -12.63 0.34
CA MET A 85 5.25 -12.78 1.41
C MET A 85 6.08 -11.51 1.62
N ASP A 86 6.52 -11.31 2.86
CA ASP A 86 7.64 -10.42 3.16
C ASP A 86 8.96 -11.12 2.83
N ALA A 87 9.70 -10.61 1.85
CA ALA A 87 10.96 -11.17 1.42
C ALA A 87 11.80 -10.17 0.63
N THR A 88 13.11 -10.19 0.88
CA THR A 88 14.12 -9.52 0.07
C THR A 88 14.45 -10.30 -1.20
N LEU A 89 15.08 -9.65 -2.18
CA LEU A 89 15.55 -10.33 -3.40
C LEU A 89 16.53 -11.48 -3.09
N GLU A 90 17.40 -11.30 -2.11
CA GLU A 90 18.37 -12.33 -1.68
C GLU A 90 17.66 -13.56 -1.13
N GLU A 91 16.64 -13.38 -0.28
CA GLU A 91 15.85 -14.49 0.26
C GLU A 91 15.05 -15.22 -0.81
N LEU A 92 14.52 -14.51 -1.82
CA LEU A 92 13.87 -15.13 -2.97
C LEU A 92 14.84 -15.98 -3.78
N GLN A 93 16.09 -15.52 -3.95
CA GLN A 93 17.15 -16.27 -4.62
C GLN A 93 17.54 -17.53 -3.82
N ASP A 94 17.73 -17.39 -2.52
CA ASP A 94 18.06 -18.53 -1.65
C ASP A 94 16.96 -19.60 -1.62
N LYS A 95 15.70 -19.18 -1.74
CA LYS A 95 14.53 -20.08 -1.86
C LYS A 95 14.37 -20.69 -3.25
N GLY A 96 15.16 -20.28 -4.24
CA GLY A 96 15.05 -20.76 -5.62
C GLY A 96 13.78 -20.28 -6.34
N LEU A 97 13.21 -19.14 -5.91
CA LEU A 97 11.99 -18.55 -6.49
C LEU A 97 12.26 -17.72 -7.75
N TYR A 98 13.31 -18.09 -8.48
CA TYR A 98 13.77 -17.44 -9.70
C TYR A 98 14.27 -18.49 -10.69
N ASN A 99 14.15 -18.19 -11.97
CA ASN A 99 14.55 -19.05 -13.06
C ASN A 99 16.05 -18.89 -13.37
N THR A 100 16.87 -19.81 -12.84
CA THR A 100 18.32 -19.89 -13.08
C THR A 100 18.69 -20.35 -14.49
N ASP A 101 17.77 -20.98 -15.22
CA ASP A 101 18.02 -21.59 -16.53
C ASP A 101 17.81 -20.59 -17.70
N SER A 102 17.40 -19.36 -17.38
CA SER A 102 17.16 -18.28 -18.35
C SER A 102 18.26 -17.22 -18.31
N ASP A 103 18.63 -16.69 -19.47
CA ASP A 103 19.53 -15.52 -19.56
C ASP A 103 19.00 -14.32 -18.73
N THR A 104 17.67 -14.25 -18.54
CA THR A 104 16.97 -13.19 -17.82
C THR A 104 17.04 -13.27 -16.29
N HIS A 105 17.29 -14.46 -15.72
CA HIS A 105 17.27 -14.69 -14.26
C HIS A 105 16.01 -14.12 -13.59
N ALA A 106 14.83 -14.41 -14.16
CA ALA A 106 13.57 -13.80 -13.76
C ALA A 106 12.96 -14.48 -12.53
N LEU A 107 12.32 -13.72 -11.66
CA LEU A 107 11.43 -14.24 -10.62
C LEU A 107 10.23 -14.95 -11.27
N TYR A 108 9.73 -15.99 -10.60
CA TYR A 108 8.42 -16.58 -10.96
C TYR A 108 7.24 -15.66 -10.57
N GLY A 109 7.51 -14.65 -9.73
CA GLY A 109 6.57 -13.61 -9.33
C GLY A 109 7.10 -12.21 -9.62
N ILE A 110 6.71 -11.26 -8.77
CA ILE A 110 7.27 -9.90 -8.73
C ILE A 110 7.75 -9.58 -7.31
N LEU A 111 8.72 -8.68 -7.21
CA LEU A 111 9.18 -8.08 -5.97
C LEU A 111 8.83 -6.59 -5.97
N LEU A 112 8.11 -6.14 -4.95
CA LEU A 112 7.81 -4.74 -4.69
C LEU A 112 8.69 -4.24 -3.56
N ASN A 113 9.12 -2.99 -3.65
CA ASN A 113 9.88 -2.33 -2.60
C ASN A 113 9.49 -0.86 -2.49
N LEU A 114 9.56 -0.30 -1.28
CA LEU A 114 9.53 1.14 -1.05
C LEU A 114 10.89 1.52 -0.45
N GLU A 115 11.80 2.00 -1.30
CA GLU A 115 13.15 2.38 -0.89
C GLU A 115 13.15 3.56 0.08
N LYS A 116 12.19 4.47 -0.08
CA LYS A 116 12.12 5.70 0.72
C LYS A 116 10.69 6.12 1.01
N VAL A 117 10.47 6.56 2.24
CA VAL A 117 9.19 7.07 2.73
C VAL A 117 9.43 8.43 3.38
N ASP A 118 8.95 9.48 2.73
CA ASP A 118 9.12 10.85 3.17
C ASP A 118 7.79 11.46 3.63
N PHE A 119 7.63 11.60 4.94
CA PHE A 119 6.49 12.28 5.54
C PHE A 119 6.59 13.79 5.35
N GLN A 120 5.65 14.33 4.58
CA GLN A 120 5.55 15.76 4.28
C GLN A 120 4.51 16.44 5.19
N THR A 121 4.48 17.78 5.13
CA THR A 121 3.39 18.58 5.73
C THR A 121 2.05 18.29 5.04
N ASN A 122 0.93 18.67 5.68
CA ASN A 122 -0.43 18.51 5.13
C ASN A 122 -0.81 17.05 4.84
N HIS A 123 -0.42 16.15 5.75
CA HIS A 123 -0.76 14.73 5.70
C HIS A 123 -0.44 14.07 4.36
N THR A 124 0.71 14.43 3.80
CA THR A 124 1.20 13.93 2.52
C THR A 124 2.40 13.03 2.76
N ILE A 125 2.50 11.93 2.01
CA ILE A 125 3.62 11.01 2.04
C ILE A 125 4.11 10.82 0.62
N ASN A 126 5.41 11.00 0.42
CA ASN A 126 6.07 10.67 -0.84
C ASN A 126 6.79 9.35 -0.68
N PHE A 127 6.53 8.43 -1.60
CA PHE A 127 7.17 7.14 -1.70
C PHE A 127 8.07 7.13 -2.93
N GLU A 128 9.31 6.68 -2.74
CA GLU A 128 10.15 6.19 -3.83
C GLU A 128 10.14 4.66 -3.72
N GLY A 129 9.78 4.00 -4.82
CA GLY A 129 9.51 2.57 -4.87
C GLY A 129 10.08 1.91 -6.12
N SER A 130 10.04 0.58 -6.14
CA SER A 130 10.33 -0.19 -7.34
C SER A 130 9.49 -1.45 -7.46
N LYS A 131 9.38 -1.94 -8.70
CA LYS A 131 8.91 -3.29 -9.03
C LYS A 131 9.98 -3.98 -9.83
N TYR A 132 10.39 -5.15 -9.36
CA TYR A 132 11.39 -5.99 -9.98
C TYR A 132 10.79 -7.33 -10.38
N ARG A 133 11.09 -7.76 -11.60
CA ARG A 133 10.80 -9.13 -12.08
C ARG A 133 12.04 -9.82 -12.60
N SER A 134 12.92 -9.11 -13.30
CA SER A 134 14.11 -9.70 -13.90
C SER A 134 15.19 -8.64 -14.13
N LYS A 135 16.38 -9.08 -14.57
CA LYS A 135 17.48 -8.15 -14.93
C LYS A 135 17.12 -7.09 -15.96
N LEU A 136 16.15 -7.35 -16.84
CA LEU A 136 15.68 -6.44 -17.89
C LEU A 136 14.19 -6.11 -17.73
N GLY A 137 13.67 -6.29 -16.51
CA GLY A 137 12.28 -6.05 -16.19
C GLY A 137 12.18 -5.49 -14.79
N ALA A 138 12.56 -4.22 -14.67
CA ALA A 138 12.40 -3.46 -13.44
C ALA A 138 11.97 -2.03 -13.74
N VAL A 139 11.14 -1.47 -12.86
CA VAL A 139 10.72 -0.07 -12.92
C VAL A 139 10.89 0.58 -11.55
N GLY A 140 11.37 1.82 -11.56
CA GLY A 140 11.33 2.70 -10.41
C GLY A 140 10.16 3.66 -10.52
N VAL A 141 9.58 4.02 -9.38
CA VAL A 141 8.38 4.84 -9.32
C VAL A 141 8.48 5.87 -8.21
N GLU A 142 7.81 7.00 -8.41
CA GLU A 142 7.52 7.99 -7.38
C GLU A 142 6.01 8.09 -7.22
N ILE A 143 5.54 8.06 -5.97
CA ILE A 143 4.12 8.08 -5.64
C ILE A 143 3.88 9.05 -4.50
N THR A 144 2.90 9.94 -4.66
CA THR A 144 2.46 10.88 -3.62
C THR A 144 1.05 10.51 -3.15
N VAL A 145 0.92 10.18 -1.87
CA VAL A 145 -0.36 9.86 -1.23
C VAL A 145 -0.70 10.94 -0.21
N GLN A 146 -1.97 11.34 -0.14
CA GLN A 146 -2.43 12.38 0.78
C GLN A 146 -3.69 11.96 1.51
N TYR A 147 -3.73 12.19 2.82
CA TYR A 147 -4.92 11.97 3.64
C TYR A 147 -5.86 13.19 3.53
N LYS A 148 -7.04 12.98 2.98
CA LYS A 148 -8.08 14.01 2.79
C LYS A 148 -9.43 13.40 3.10
N GLU A 149 -10.29 14.17 3.78
CA GLU A 149 -11.68 13.78 4.04
C GLU A 149 -11.86 12.42 4.73
N GLY A 150 -10.87 11.98 5.52
CA GLY A 150 -10.94 10.72 6.27
C GLY A 150 -10.41 9.49 5.52
N GLN A 151 -9.77 9.67 4.37
CA GLN A 151 -9.21 8.58 3.57
C GLN A 151 -7.87 8.97 2.93
N TRP A 152 -7.03 7.97 2.65
CA TRP A 152 -5.82 8.15 1.88
C TRP A 152 -6.12 8.11 0.37
N GLU A 153 -5.54 9.02 -0.39
CA GLU A 153 -5.72 9.10 -1.84
C GLU A 153 -4.38 9.31 -2.55
N ILE A 154 -4.19 8.62 -3.68
CA ILE A 154 -3.06 8.89 -4.57
C ILE A 154 -3.33 10.22 -5.29
N THR A 155 -2.38 11.13 -5.17
CA THR A 155 -2.44 12.45 -5.83
C THR A 155 -1.49 12.57 -7.01
N ASP A 156 -0.41 11.79 -7.01
CA ASP A 156 0.51 11.63 -8.13
C ASP A 156 1.14 10.23 -8.09
N SER A 157 1.40 9.65 -9.27
CA SER A 157 2.13 8.40 -9.40
C SER A 157 2.71 8.29 -10.80
N HIS A 158 4.02 8.08 -10.93
CA HIS A 158 4.67 7.98 -12.23
C HIS A 158 5.94 7.11 -12.17
N ILE A 159 6.29 6.53 -13.32
CA ILE A 159 7.55 5.79 -13.51
C ILE A 159 8.69 6.81 -13.64
N THR A 160 9.76 6.61 -12.87
CA THR A 160 10.97 7.44 -12.91
C THR A 160 12.05 6.83 -13.81
N TRP A 161 12.15 5.50 -13.85
CA TRP A 161 13.07 4.77 -14.72
C TRP A 161 12.56 3.37 -15.07
N ILE A 162 13.08 2.84 -16.18
CA ILE A 162 12.83 1.47 -16.67
C ILE A 162 14.19 0.83 -16.96
N SER A 163 14.38 -0.41 -16.53
CA SER A 163 15.58 -1.22 -16.77
C SER A 163 15.26 -2.57 -17.39
#